data_AF-A0A6A3PVJ0-F1
#
_entry.id   AF-A0A6A3PVJ0-F1
#
_cell.length_a   1.000
_cell.length_b   1.000
_cell.length_c   1.000
_cell.angle_alpha   90.00
_cell.angle_beta   90.00
_cell.angle_gamma   90.00
#
_symmetry.space_group_name_H-M   'P 1'
#
loop_
_entity.id
_entity.type
_entity.pdbx_description
1 polymer ?
#
loop_
_entity_poly.entity_id
_entity_poly.type
_entity_poly.pdbx_seq_one_letter_code
_entity_poly.pdbx_strand_id
1 'polypeptide(L)'
;MISHLFGPVEGRRHDIVLLRESELSDRIGAGERFAGYFIYGDQAYGRTDVFVSPFKGSRLSPAQAAINASMAKVRTSVEWSYGQVVNYWAGVDFKRKMYAGGVPVATLYKAAVVLTNCITILRRGNNNSKYFGLDPPMLNEYFSI
;
A
#
# COMPACT_ATOMS: atom_id res chain seq x y z
N MET A 1 7.46 3.46 2.69
CA MET A 1 7.03 4.49 1.72
C MET A 1 5.92 3.91 0.87
N ILE A 2 5.11 4.75 0.23
CA ILE A 2 4.06 4.31 -0.70
C ILE A 2 4.55 4.53 -2.13
N SER A 3 4.66 3.48 -2.94
CA SER A 3 5.20 3.54 -4.30
C SER A 3 4.14 3.57 -5.40
N HIS A 4 2.90 3.17 -5.10
CA HIS A 4 1.82 3.10 -6.07
C HIS A 4 0.51 3.56 -5.44
N LEU A 5 -0.28 4.34 -6.20
CA LEU A 5 -1.62 4.78 -5.84
C LEU A 5 -2.52 4.72 -7.07
N PHE A 6 -3.66 4.04 -6.93
CA PHE A 6 -4.70 3.98 -7.95
C PHE A 6 -5.94 4.77 -7.52
N GLY A 7 -6.70 5.28 -8.50
CA GLY A 7 -7.93 6.06 -8.29
C GLY A 7 -7.86 7.50 -8.81
N PRO A 8 -8.96 8.27 -8.63
CA PRO A 8 -10.08 8.03 -7.72
C PRO A 8 -11.00 6.89 -8.16
N VAL A 9 -11.55 6.16 -7.19
CA VAL A 9 -12.61 5.16 -7.42
C VAL A 9 -13.66 5.28 -6.31
N GLU A 10 -14.90 4.92 -6.61
CA GLU A 10 -15.97 4.84 -5.61
C GLU A 10 -15.62 3.81 -4.52
N GLY A 11 -15.61 4.26 -3.26
CA GLY A 11 -15.19 3.43 -2.11
C GLY A 11 -16.10 2.24 -1.78
N ARG A 12 -17.26 2.10 -2.43
CA ARG A 12 -18.15 0.93 -2.28
C ARG A 12 -17.78 -0.23 -3.20
N ARG A 13 -16.85 -0.04 -4.14
CA ARG A 13 -16.39 -1.13 -4.99
C ARG A 13 -15.52 -2.10 -4.21
N HIS A 14 -15.61 -3.38 -4.57
CA HIS A 14 -14.77 -4.41 -3.97
C HIS A 14 -13.30 -4.24 -4.34
N ASP A 15 -12.39 -4.53 -3.40
CA ASP A 15 -10.94 -4.42 -3.59
C ASP A 15 -10.41 -5.21 -4.79
N ILE A 16 -11.04 -6.34 -5.13
CA ILE A 16 -10.68 -7.13 -6.33
C ILE A 16 -10.95 -6.36 -7.64
N VAL A 17 -11.97 -5.50 -7.66
CA VAL A 17 -12.25 -4.63 -8.81
C VAL A 17 -11.19 -3.56 -8.90
N LEU A 18 -10.81 -2.95 -7.77
CA LEU A 18 -9.72 -1.96 -7.73
C LEU A 18 -8.40 -2.56 -8.20
N LEU A 19 -8.08 -3.78 -7.79
CA LEU A 19 -6.88 -4.49 -8.24
C LEU A 19 -6.87 -4.66 -9.76
N ARG A 20 -7.99 -5.12 -10.34
CA ARG A 20 -8.14 -5.30 -11.79
C ARG A 20 -8.03 -3.98 -12.55
N GLU A 21 -8.78 -2.95 -12.13
CA GLU A 21 -8.78 -1.64 -12.80
C GLU A 21 -7.43 -0.92 -12.69
N SER A 22 -6.62 -1.25 -11.68
CA SER A 22 -5.29 -0.68 -11.50
C SER A 22 -4.20 -1.31 -12.37
N GLU A 23 -4.50 -2.45 -13.03
CA GLU A 23 -3.54 -3.26 -13.80
C GLU A 23 -2.28 -3.62 -13.00
N LEU A 24 -2.38 -3.59 -11.67
CA LEU A 24 -1.24 -3.75 -10.79
C LEU A 24 -0.65 -5.17 -10.87
N SER A 25 -1.49 -6.18 -11.08
CA SER A 25 -1.06 -7.55 -11.31
C SER A 25 -0.15 -7.66 -12.52
N ASP A 26 -0.57 -7.09 -13.66
CA ASP A 26 0.15 -7.20 -14.92
C ASP A 26 1.48 -6.44 -14.86
N ARG A 27 1.46 -5.24 -14.25
CA ARG A 27 2.67 -4.43 -14.05
C ARG A 27 3.71 -5.11 -13.17
N ILE A 28 3.27 -5.85 -12.16
CA ILE A 28 4.17 -6.56 -11.25
C ILE A 28 4.66 -7.87 -11.89
N GLY A 29 3.77 -8.61 -12.56
CA GLY A 29 4.11 -9.84 -13.25
C GLY A 29 5.10 -9.64 -14.40
N ALA A 30 5.01 -8.51 -15.12
CA ALA A 30 5.95 -8.15 -16.18
C ALA A 30 7.31 -7.62 -15.68
N GLY A 31 7.41 -7.25 -14.40
CA GLY A 31 8.60 -6.61 -13.83
C GLY A 31 9.62 -7.60 -13.29
N GLU A 32 10.87 -7.53 -13.77
CA GLU A 32 11.96 -8.38 -13.26
C GLU A 32 12.23 -8.19 -11.76
N ARG A 33 11.91 -7.00 -11.21
CA ARG A 33 12.12 -6.66 -9.80
C ARG A 33 11.44 -7.62 -8.82
N PHE A 34 10.32 -8.22 -9.22
CA PHE A 34 9.54 -9.13 -8.38
C PHE A 34 9.58 -10.57 -8.89
N ALA A 35 10.42 -10.88 -9.88
CA ALA A 35 10.57 -12.23 -10.41
C ALA A 35 10.98 -13.22 -9.30
N GLY A 36 10.23 -14.31 -9.17
CA GLY A 36 10.44 -15.32 -8.12
C GLY A 36 9.86 -14.97 -6.75
N TYR A 37 9.18 -13.82 -6.61
CA TYR A 37 8.51 -13.41 -5.38
C TYR A 37 7.01 -13.30 -5.57
N PHE A 38 6.27 -13.50 -4.47
CA PHE A 38 4.85 -13.18 -4.40
C PHE A 38 4.61 -11.94 -3.56
N ILE A 39 3.64 -11.12 -3.95
CA ILE A 39 3.17 -10.01 -3.13
C ILE A 39 2.11 -10.50 -2.17
N TYR A 40 2.38 -10.34 -0.87
CA TYR A 40 1.40 -10.65 0.14
C TYR A 40 0.37 -9.52 0.27
N GLY A 41 -0.87 -9.82 -0.12
CA GLY A 41 -1.92 -8.84 -0.29
C GLY A 41 -3.06 -8.97 0.71
N ASP A 42 -4.07 -8.10 0.55
CA ASP A 42 -5.32 -8.27 1.26
C ASP A 42 -5.98 -9.60 0.90
N GLN A 43 -6.83 -10.09 1.81
CA GLN A 43 -7.62 -11.28 1.65
C GLN A 43 -8.53 -11.30 0.40
N ALA A 44 -8.91 -10.13 -0.12
CA ALA A 44 -9.71 -9.96 -1.31
C ALA A 44 -8.96 -10.23 -2.62
N TYR A 45 -7.62 -10.14 -2.63
CA TYR A 45 -6.83 -10.33 -3.86
C TYR A 45 -6.71 -11.79 -4.30
N GLY A 46 -6.91 -12.73 -3.38
CA GLY A 46 -6.89 -14.16 -3.68
C GLY A 46 -5.48 -14.70 -3.86
N ARG A 47 -5.35 -15.74 -4.70
CA ARG A 47 -4.07 -16.37 -4.98
C ARG A 47 -3.88 -16.41 -6.48
N THR A 48 -2.86 -15.73 -6.95
CA THR A 48 -2.47 -15.70 -8.36
C THR A 48 -0.98 -16.05 -8.46
N ASP A 49 -0.44 -16.00 -9.67
CA ASP A 49 0.99 -16.03 -9.97
C ASP A 49 1.75 -14.82 -9.41
N VAL A 50 1.06 -13.74 -9.05
CA VAL A 50 1.63 -12.50 -8.50
C VAL A 50 1.31 -12.30 -7.02
N PHE A 51 0.08 -12.61 -6.59
CA PHE A 51 -0.41 -12.31 -5.25
C PHE A 51 -0.64 -13.55 -4.40
N VAL A 52 -0.33 -13.44 -3.11
CA VAL A 52 -0.71 -14.41 -2.08
C VAL A 52 -1.52 -13.70 -1.00
N SER A 53 -2.71 -14.22 -0.72
CA SER A 53 -3.54 -13.79 0.41
C SER A 53 -3.45 -14.75 1.60
N PRO A 54 -3.80 -14.27 2.82
CA PRO A 54 -3.98 -15.10 4.00
C PRO A 54 -4.81 -16.36 3.73
N PHE A 55 -4.46 -17.47 4.38
CA PHE A 55 -5.27 -18.69 4.34
C PHE A 55 -6.65 -18.44 4.97
N LYS A 56 -7.71 -18.95 4.32
CA LYS A 56 -9.11 -18.84 4.77
C LYS A 56 -9.64 -20.18 5.25
N GLY A 57 -10.65 -20.13 6.12
CA GLY A 57 -11.42 -21.30 6.54
C GLY A 57 -11.52 -21.43 8.06
N SER A 58 -12.52 -22.18 8.53
CA SER A 58 -12.75 -22.44 9.95
C SER A 58 -11.72 -23.39 10.57
N ARG A 59 -10.99 -24.16 9.74
CA ARG A 59 -9.95 -25.10 10.16
C ARG A 59 -8.67 -24.86 9.36
N LEU A 60 -7.83 -23.96 9.87
CA LEU A 60 -6.47 -23.78 9.36
C LEU A 60 -5.56 -24.85 9.96
N SER A 61 -4.64 -25.38 9.15
CA SER A 61 -3.56 -26.20 9.70
C SER A 61 -2.64 -25.34 10.58
N PRO A 62 -1.90 -25.94 11.53
CA PRO A 62 -0.94 -25.20 12.36
C PRO A 62 0.06 -24.38 11.52
N ALA A 63 0.52 -24.94 10.40
CA ALA A 63 1.42 -24.24 9.47
C ALA A 63 0.77 -23.02 8.80
N GLN A 64 -0.49 -23.15 8.36
CA GLN A 64 -1.23 -22.03 7.76
C GLN A 64 -1.49 -20.91 8.78
N ALA A 65 -1.84 -21.28 10.00
CA ALA A 65 -2.05 -20.32 11.10
C ALA A 65 -0.75 -19.59 11.45
N ALA A 66 0.39 -20.31 11.48
CA ALA A 66 1.70 -19.71 11.71
C ALA A 66 2.08 -18.70 10.62
N ILE A 67 1.82 -19.01 9.33
CA ILE A 67 2.04 -18.08 8.22
C ILE A 67 1.12 -16.86 8.33
N ASN A 68 -0.17 -17.06 8.60
CA ASN A 68 -1.10 -15.93 8.77
C ASN A 68 -0.67 -15.02 9.94
N ALA A 69 -0.20 -15.60 11.05
CA ALA A 69 0.27 -14.86 12.21
C ALA A 69 1.56 -14.08 11.95
N SER A 70 2.52 -14.66 11.22
CA SER A 70 3.76 -13.94 10.86
C SER A 70 3.47 -12.77 9.93
N MET A 71 2.57 -12.97 8.96
CA MET A 71 2.22 -11.94 7.98
C MET A 71 1.24 -10.88 8.52
N ALA A 72 0.50 -11.14 9.59
CA ALA A 72 -0.36 -10.16 10.23
C ALA A 72 0.45 -8.92 10.70
N LYS A 73 1.63 -9.13 11.30
CA LYS A 73 2.52 -8.04 11.72
C LYS A 73 3.02 -7.20 10.55
N VAL A 74 3.37 -7.87 9.45
CA VAL A 74 3.81 -7.20 8.21
C VAL A 74 2.67 -6.38 7.61
N ARG A 75 1.44 -6.89 7.61
CA ARG A 75 0.26 -6.15 7.15
C ARG A 75 0.00 -4.88 7.96
N THR A 76 0.15 -4.92 9.28
CA THR A 76 0.01 -3.73 10.14
C THR A 76 0.99 -2.62 9.75
N SER A 77 2.17 -2.97 9.24
CA SER A 77 3.16 -1.98 8.82
C SER A 77 2.68 -1.12 7.62
N VAL A 78 1.82 -1.68 6.76
CA VAL A 78 1.20 -0.95 5.65
C VAL A 78 0.31 0.18 6.18
N GLU A 79 -0.47 -0.09 7.22
CA GLU A 79 -1.37 0.89 7.86
C GLU A 79 -0.60 2.07 8.45
N TRP A 80 0.63 1.86 8.94
CA TRP A 80 1.46 2.96 9.44
C TRP A 80 1.75 4.02 8.38
N SER A 81 1.97 3.63 7.12
CA SER A 81 2.23 4.61 6.05
C SER A 81 0.97 5.43 5.76
N TYR A 82 -0.21 4.81 5.75
CA TYR A 82 -1.48 5.52 5.58
C TYR A 82 -1.76 6.46 6.75
N GLY A 83 -1.53 6.00 7.98
CA GLY A 83 -1.64 6.84 9.18
C GLY A 83 -0.70 8.05 9.13
N GLN A 84 0.53 7.90 8.63
CA GLN A 84 1.46 9.03 8.49
C GLN A 84 0.92 10.10 7.54
N VAL A 85 0.32 9.71 6.41
CA VAL A 85 -0.26 10.66 5.45
C VAL A 85 -1.35 11.49 6.12
N VAL A 86 -2.30 10.84 6.80
CA VAL A 86 -3.41 11.54 7.47
C VAL A 86 -2.91 12.41 8.63
N ASN A 87 -1.88 11.95 9.37
CA ASN A 87 -1.30 12.72 10.47
C ASN A 87 -0.59 13.99 10.01
N TYR A 88 0.12 13.95 8.87
CA TYR A 88 0.79 15.15 8.33
C TYR A 88 -0.19 16.07 7.59
N TRP A 89 -1.22 15.50 6.98
CA TRP A 89 -2.12 16.20 6.08
C TRP A 89 -3.59 15.99 6.47
N ALA A 90 -3.98 16.38 7.68
CA ALA A 90 -5.33 16.13 8.22
C ALA A 90 -6.48 16.57 7.30
N GLY A 91 -6.24 17.58 6.45
CA GLY A 91 -7.21 18.01 5.43
C GLY A 91 -7.61 16.93 4.44
N VAL A 92 -6.75 15.95 4.13
CA VAL A 92 -7.08 14.88 3.18
C VAL A 92 -8.02 13.82 3.75
N ASP A 93 -8.20 13.77 5.06
CA ASP A 93 -9.16 12.90 5.75
C ASP A 93 -10.45 13.65 6.17
N PHE A 94 -10.55 14.95 5.86
CA PHE A 94 -11.72 15.73 6.24
C PHE A 94 -12.93 15.43 5.34
N LYS A 95 -13.66 14.37 5.69
CA LYS A 95 -14.79 13.80 4.93
C LYS A 95 -15.84 14.81 4.45
N ARG A 96 -16.11 15.86 5.24
CA ARG A 96 -17.09 16.91 4.89
C ARG A 96 -16.67 17.77 3.69
N LYS A 97 -15.38 17.82 3.37
CA LYS A 97 -14.83 18.58 2.23
C LYS A 97 -14.25 17.66 1.15
N MET A 98 -13.82 16.46 1.51
CA MET A 98 -13.23 15.48 0.60
C MET A 98 -14.32 14.61 -0.04
N TYR A 99 -15.11 15.20 -0.93
CA TYR A 99 -16.12 14.48 -1.73
C TYR A 99 -15.99 14.80 -3.23
N ALA A 100 -16.46 13.88 -4.06
CA ALA A 100 -16.41 13.99 -5.52
C ALA A 100 -17.20 15.23 -5.99
N GLY A 101 -16.58 16.05 -6.84
CA GLY A 101 -17.16 17.30 -7.33
C GLY A 101 -16.98 18.51 -6.41
N GLY A 102 -16.53 18.32 -5.16
CA GLY A 102 -16.19 19.43 -4.25
C GLY A 102 -14.75 19.91 -4.39
N VAL A 103 -13.80 18.98 -4.32
CA VAL A 103 -12.35 19.24 -4.45
C VAL A 103 -11.70 18.11 -5.26
N PRO A 104 -10.49 18.31 -5.82
CA PRO A 104 -9.77 17.23 -6.51
C PRO A 104 -9.17 16.23 -5.51
N VAL A 105 -10.04 15.41 -4.89
CA VAL A 105 -9.71 14.50 -3.78
C VAL A 105 -8.50 13.62 -4.08
N ALA A 106 -8.48 12.98 -5.25
CA ALA A 106 -7.37 12.09 -5.62
C ALA A 106 -6.05 12.84 -5.80
N THR A 107 -6.08 14.02 -6.42
CA THR A 107 -4.87 14.83 -6.63
C THR A 107 -4.29 15.28 -5.30
N LEU A 108 -5.13 15.76 -4.39
CA LEU A 108 -4.70 16.17 -3.04
C LEU A 108 -4.09 15.00 -2.26
N TYR A 109 -4.72 13.82 -2.32
CA TYR A 109 -4.20 12.64 -1.64
C TYR A 109 -2.87 12.15 -2.24
N LYS A 110 -2.75 12.08 -3.57
CA LYS A 110 -1.50 11.71 -4.26
C LYS A 110 -0.37 12.69 -3.93
N ALA A 111 -0.65 13.99 -3.92
CA ALA A 111 0.32 15.02 -3.51
C ALA A 111 0.75 14.84 -2.05
N ALA A 112 -0.20 14.61 -1.14
CA ALA A 112 0.08 14.33 0.27
C ALA A 112 0.98 13.11 0.45
N VAL A 113 0.79 12.05 -0.34
CA VAL A 113 1.66 10.85 -0.32
C VAL A 113 3.07 11.16 -0.80
N VAL A 114 3.23 11.86 -1.94
CA VAL A 114 4.55 12.26 -2.45
C VAL A 114 5.30 13.08 -1.41
N LEU A 115 4.64 14.08 -0.81
CA LEU A 115 5.24 14.90 0.23
C LEU A 115 5.58 14.10 1.50
N THR A 116 4.74 13.13 1.89
CA THR A 116 5.01 12.22 3.03
C THR A 116 6.24 11.34 2.77
N ASN A 117 6.40 10.85 1.54
CA ASN A 117 7.58 10.12 1.12
C ASN A 117 8.83 11.02 1.17
N CYS A 118 8.76 12.27 0.68
CA CYS A 118 9.85 13.24 0.80
C CYS A 118 10.24 13.51 2.26
N ILE A 119 9.26 13.68 3.16
CA ILE A 119 9.52 13.83 4.60
C ILE A 119 10.23 12.60 5.16
N THR A 120 9.81 11.39 4.77
CA THR A 120 10.45 10.14 5.17
C THR A 120 11.91 10.09 4.72
N ILE A 121 12.18 10.48 3.47
CA ILE A 121 13.54 10.54 2.89
C ILE A 121 14.41 11.55 3.65
N LEU A 122 13.92 12.78 3.82
CA LEU A 122 14.66 13.86 4.49
C LEU A 122 14.97 13.53 5.95
N ARG A 123 14.09 12.80 6.63
CA ARG A 123 14.28 12.33 8.01
C ARG A 123 15.12 11.07 8.12
N ARG A 124 15.56 10.50 6.99
CA ARG A 124 16.27 9.21 6.93
C ARG A 124 15.48 8.06 7.56
N GLY A 125 14.15 8.12 7.47
CA GLY A 125 13.29 7.02 7.85
C GLY A 125 11.98 7.38 8.55
N ASN A 126 11.23 6.34 8.86
CA ASN A 126 10.00 6.29 9.63
C ASN A 126 9.90 4.95 10.38
N ASN A 127 8.72 4.63 10.93
CA ASN A 127 8.52 3.35 11.61
C ASN A 127 8.71 2.15 10.68
N ASN A 128 8.34 2.27 9.39
CA ASN A 128 8.51 1.21 8.42
C ASN A 128 9.98 0.94 8.10
N SER A 129 10.79 1.98 7.83
CA SER A 129 12.22 1.78 7.57
C SER A 129 12.93 1.14 8.76
N LYS A 130 12.58 1.54 9.99
CA LYS A 130 13.09 0.91 11.23
C LYS A 130 12.65 -0.56 11.37
N TYR A 131 11.38 -0.84 11.08
CA TYR A 131 10.82 -2.19 11.20
C TYR A 131 11.47 -3.18 10.22
N PHE A 132 11.72 -2.76 8.98
CA PHE A 132 12.35 -3.59 7.95
C PHE A 132 13.87 -3.49 7.90
N GLY A 133 14.48 -2.56 8.64
CA GLY A 133 15.92 -2.31 8.56
C GLY A 133 16.37 -1.80 7.18
N LEU A 134 15.51 -1.04 6.50
CA LEU A 134 15.75 -0.54 5.14
C LEU A 134 15.73 0.98 5.13
N ASP A 135 16.85 1.60 4.75
CA ASP A 135 16.93 3.04 4.59
C ASP A 135 16.09 3.53 3.39
N PRO A 136 15.46 4.72 3.51
CA PRO A 136 14.78 5.32 2.37
C PRO A 136 15.82 5.73 1.30
N PRO A 137 15.42 5.78 0.01
CA PRO A 137 16.29 6.25 -1.06
C PRO A 137 16.60 7.74 -0.89
N MET A 138 17.52 8.24 -1.71
CA MET A 138 17.74 9.67 -1.87
C MET A 138 16.60 10.33 -2.65
N LEU A 139 16.43 11.66 -2.53
CA LEU A 139 15.38 12.39 -3.25
C LEU A 139 15.52 12.25 -4.78
N ASN A 140 16.75 12.33 -5.31
CA ASN A 140 17.01 12.15 -6.74
C ASN A 140 16.63 10.75 -7.23
N GLU A 141 16.93 9.71 -6.46
CA GLU A 141 16.55 8.33 -6.78
C GLU A 141 15.03 8.13 -6.72
N TYR A 142 14.35 8.79 -5.77
CA TYR A 142 12.89 8.68 -5.65
C TYR A 142 12.16 9.31 -6.84
N PHE A 143 12.69 10.40 -7.41
CA PHE A 143 12.11 11.10 -8.56
C PHE A 143 12.67 10.66 -9.91
N SER A 144 13.59 9.69 -9.95
CA SER A 144 14.10 9.10 -11.20
C SER A 144 13.32 7.86 -11.65
N ILE A 145 12.27 7.48 -10.92
CA ILE A 145 11.41 6.33 -11.17
C ILE A 145 10.26 6.72 -12.10
#